data_AF-A0A832T2L8-F1
#
_entry.id   AF-A0A832T2L8-F1
#
_cell.length_a   1.000
_cell.length_b   1.000
_cell.length_c   1.000
_cell.angle_alpha   90.00
_cell.angle_beta   90.00
_cell.angle_gamma   90.00
#
_symmetry.space_group_name_H-M   'P 1'
#
loop_
_entity.id
_entity.type
_entity.pdbx_description
1 polymer ?
#
loop_
_entity_poly.entity_id
_entity_poly.type
_entity_poly.pdbx_seq_one_letter_code
_entity_poly.pdbx_strand_id
1 'polypeptide(L)'
;MIVLFLTSSYSVGFKFLDEEVYIRAGAQQWSGVPPALTINPEHPPLAKYIIGVEPRLAPLFAGIAVVFLAGWLGRLLGRSFWLVAFSVASDIVFTATSRFAMLDVFVALFSVSAVLSYLLGR
;
A
#
# COMPACT_ATOMS: atom_id res chain seq x y z
N MET A 1 16.02 4.29 -4.82
CA MET A 1 14.58 4.58 -4.67
C MET A 1 14.02 3.95 -3.41
N ILE A 2 14.26 2.65 -3.18
CA ILE A 2 13.87 1.97 -1.93
C ILE A 2 14.48 2.64 -0.69
N VAL A 3 15.78 2.95 -0.69
CA VAL A 3 16.43 3.65 0.44
C VAL A 3 15.75 5.00 0.72
N LEU A 4 15.47 5.78 -0.33
CA LEU A 4 14.76 7.06 -0.20
C LEU A 4 13.36 6.87 0.39
N PHE A 5 12.59 5.92 -0.15
CA PHE A 5 11.26 5.57 0.33
C PHE A 5 11.27 5.19 1.80
N LEU A 6 12.21 4.32 2.20
CA LEU A 6 12.39 3.94 3.60
C LEU A 6 12.76 5.17 4.43
N THR A 7 13.75 5.96 4.06
CA THR A 7 14.11 7.16 4.84
C THR A 7 12.96 8.17 4.98
N SER A 8 12.19 8.40 3.91
CA SER A 8 11.03 9.30 3.92
C SER A 8 9.91 8.77 4.79
N SER A 9 9.65 7.46 4.73
CA SER A 9 8.63 6.85 5.56
C SER A 9 8.95 6.92 7.07
N TYR A 10 10.23 7.03 7.45
CA TYR A 10 10.68 7.13 8.85
C TYR A 10 10.93 8.55 9.36
N SER A 11 10.82 9.57 8.51
CA SER A 11 11.16 10.94 8.90
C SER A 11 10.03 11.69 9.63
N VAL A 12 8.78 11.22 9.57
CA VAL A 12 7.62 11.92 10.15
C VAL A 12 6.83 11.01 11.09
N GLY A 13 6.54 11.50 12.29
CA GLY A 13 5.78 10.81 13.33
C GLY A 13 4.27 10.98 13.17
N PHE A 14 3.68 10.41 12.12
CA PHE A 14 2.22 10.32 12.02
C PHE A 14 1.66 9.24 12.96
N LYS A 15 0.43 9.46 13.43
CA LYS A 15 -0.40 8.43 14.06
C LYS A 15 -1.72 8.42 13.32
N PHE A 16 -2.16 7.23 12.92
CA PHE A 16 -3.41 7.09 12.20
C PHE A 16 -4.37 6.20 12.97
N LEU A 17 -5.60 6.69 13.16
CA LEU A 17 -6.64 6.00 13.91
C LEU A 17 -7.01 4.66 13.27
N ASP A 18 -6.96 4.60 11.94
CA ASP A 18 -7.31 3.41 11.16
C ASP A 18 -6.33 2.25 11.34
N GLU A 19 -5.09 2.52 11.75
CA GLU A 19 -4.10 1.47 11.99
C GLU A 19 -4.58 0.49 13.08
N GLU A 20 -5.08 1.01 14.20
CA GLU A 20 -5.60 0.17 15.29
C GLU A 20 -6.79 -0.67 14.84
N VAL A 21 -7.64 -0.08 13.99
CA VAL A 21 -8.86 -0.70 13.47
C VAL A 21 -8.49 -1.93 12.63
N TYR A 22 -7.54 -1.79 11.69
CA TYR A 22 -7.15 -2.89 10.82
C TYR A 22 -6.25 -3.93 11.51
N ILE A 23 -5.45 -3.54 12.51
CA ILE A 23 -4.73 -4.49 13.37
C ILE A 23 -5.72 -5.37 14.15
N ARG A 24 -6.77 -4.77 14.74
CA ARG A 24 -7.81 -5.54 15.45
C ARG A 24 -8.57 -6.47 14.50
N ALA A 25 -8.87 -6.02 13.29
CA ALA A 25 -9.50 -6.86 12.27
C ALA A 25 -8.62 -8.07 11.91
N GLY A 26 -7.31 -7.86 11.81
CA GLY A 26 -6.33 -8.92 11.62
C GLY A 26 -6.30 -9.94 12.76
N ALA A 27 -6.31 -9.47 14.02
CA ALA A 27 -6.38 -10.38 15.17
C ALA A 27 -7.66 -11.23 15.17
N GLN A 28 -8.80 -10.63 14.81
CA GLN A 28 -10.08 -11.34 14.70
C GLN A 28 -10.07 -12.41 13.59
N GLN A 29 -9.43 -12.13 12.47
CA GLN A 29 -9.21 -13.11 11.40
C GLN A 29 -8.51 -14.37 11.91
N TRP A 30 -7.46 -14.22 12.72
CA TRP A 30 -6.75 -15.37 13.31
C TRP A 30 -7.61 -16.15 14.31
N SER A 31 -8.59 -15.50 14.93
CA SER A 31 -9.60 -16.17 15.76
C SER A 31 -10.74 -16.81 14.96
N GLY A 32 -10.65 -16.83 13.62
CA GLY A 32 -11.64 -17.44 12.73
C GLY A 32 -12.82 -16.53 12.37
N VAL A 33 -12.78 -15.25 12.76
CA VAL A 33 -13.84 -14.29 12.42
C VAL A 33 -13.45 -13.53 11.15
N PRO A 34 -14.20 -13.67 10.04
CA PRO A 34 -13.79 -13.10 8.76
C PRO A 34 -13.86 -11.56 8.78
N PRO A 35 -12.81 -10.84 8.33
CA PRO A 35 -12.78 -9.38 8.20
C PRO A 35 -13.89 -8.76 7.34
N ALA A 36 -14.57 -9.57 6.53
CA ALA A 36 -15.71 -9.14 5.74
C ALA A 36 -16.95 -8.81 6.60
N LEU A 37 -17.03 -9.37 7.81
CA LEU A 37 -18.23 -9.31 8.66
C LEU A 37 -18.04 -8.54 9.97
N THR A 38 -16.82 -8.06 10.26
CA THR A 38 -16.51 -7.48 11.58
C THR A 38 -16.32 -5.97 11.53
N ILE A 39 -15.14 -5.54 11.09
CA ILE A 39 -14.64 -4.18 11.23
C ILE A 39 -14.64 -3.52 9.86
N ASN A 40 -15.24 -2.33 9.79
CA ASN A 40 -15.41 -1.54 8.57
C ASN A 40 -16.01 -2.34 7.40
N PRO A 41 -17.16 -3.03 7.58
CA PRO A 41 -17.73 -3.93 6.56
C PRO A 41 -18.04 -3.24 5.23
N GLU A 42 -18.14 -1.90 5.20
CA GLU A 42 -18.25 -1.09 4.00
C GLU A 42 -17.06 -1.24 3.04
N HIS A 43 -15.89 -1.66 3.54
CA HIS A 43 -14.70 -1.88 2.72
C HIS A 43 -14.54 -3.36 2.32
N PRO A 44 -14.20 -3.66 1.05
CA PRO A 44 -13.89 -5.01 0.60
C PRO A 44 -12.79 -5.68 1.44
N PRO A 45 -12.86 -7.00 1.67
CA PRO A 45 -12.06 -7.65 2.70
C PRO A 45 -10.64 -8.02 2.26
N LEU A 46 -10.31 -7.99 0.96
CA LEU A 46 -9.03 -8.49 0.43
C LEU A 46 -7.82 -7.83 1.11
N ALA A 47 -7.77 -6.51 1.12
CA ALA A 47 -6.66 -5.78 1.75
C ALA A 47 -6.63 -6.00 3.27
N LYS A 48 -7.80 -6.16 3.92
CA LYS A 48 -7.86 -6.51 5.35
C LYS A 48 -7.26 -7.89 5.62
N TYR A 49 -7.52 -8.88 4.75
CA TYR A 49 -6.91 -10.21 4.85
C TYR A 49 -5.38 -10.15 4.79
N ILE A 50 -4.86 -9.36 3.85
CA ILE A 50 -3.41 -9.19 3.66
C ILE A 50 -2.79 -8.50 4.88
N ILE A 51 -3.41 -7.42 5.36
CA ILE A 51 -2.99 -6.73 6.59
C ILE A 51 -3.05 -7.66 7.79
N GLY A 52 -4.07 -8.51 7.88
CA GLY A 52 -4.23 -9.44 9.00
C GLY A 52 -3.13 -10.49 9.11
N VAL A 53 -2.49 -10.86 7.99
CA VAL A 53 -1.33 -11.77 7.99
C VAL A 53 -0.10 -11.09 8.58
N GLU A 54 0.21 -9.87 8.12
CA GLU A 54 1.38 -9.12 8.58
C GLU A 54 1.11 -7.60 8.53
N PRO A 55 0.61 -7.00 9.62
CA PRO A 55 0.04 -5.66 9.58
C PRO A 55 1.08 -4.56 9.41
N ARG A 56 2.35 -4.80 9.78
CA ARG A 56 3.41 -3.79 9.71
C ARG A 56 4.17 -3.85 8.40
N LEU A 57 4.46 -5.05 7.91
CA LEU A 57 5.28 -5.20 6.70
C LEU A 57 4.44 -5.26 5.41
N ALA A 58 3.20 -5.75 5.45
CA ALA A 58 2.41 -5.87 4.23
C ALA A 58 2.13 -4.52 3.55
N PRO A 59 1.69 -3.45 4.27
CA PRO A 59 1.54 -2.12 3.67
C PRO A 59 2.88 -1.57 3.15
N LEU A 60 3.98 -1.85 3.85
CA LEU A 60 5.32 -1.38 3.44
C LEU A 60 5.75 -2.01 2.12
N PHE A 61 5.58 -3.32 1.98
CA PHE A 61 5.88 -4.03 0.74
C PHE A 61 4.94 -3.62 -0.39
N ALA A 62 3.66 -3.38 -0.11
CA ALA A 62 2.73 -2.81 -1.08
C ALA A 62 3.18 -1.44 -1.57
N GLY A 63 3.62 -0.55 -0.66
CA GLY A 63 4.15 0.77 -1.01
C GLY A 63 5.42 0.69 -1.87
N ILE A 64 6.36 -0.20 -1.54
CA ILE A 64 7.56 -0.45 -2.37
C ILE A 64 7.17 -0.94 -3.76
N ALA A 65 6.21 -1.86 -3.85
CA ALA A 65 5.70 -2.35 -5.12
C ALA A 65 5.06 -1.24 -5.95
N VAL A 66 4.27 -0.35 -5.33
CA VAL A 66 3.70 0.83 -6.00
C VAL A 66 4.79 1.72 -6.59
N VAL A 67 5.85 2.03 -5.84
CA VAL A 67 6.97 2.85 -6.35
C VAL A 67 7.57 2.24 -7.62
N PHE A 68 7.82 0.93 -7.60
CA PHE A 68 8.38 0.23 -8.76
C PHE A 68 7.41 0.20 -9.94
N LEU A 69 6.16 -0.14 -9.70
CA LEU A 69 5.13 -0.25 -10.74
C LEU A 69 4.77 1.12 -11.32
N ALA A 70 4.77 2.19 -10.53
CA ALA A 70 4.59 3.55 -11.02
C ALA A 70 5.75 3.97 -11.94
N GLY A 71 6.99 3.63 -11.56
CA GLY A 71 8.15 3.81 -12.44
C GLY A 71 8.00 3.05 -13.76
N TRP A 72 7.54 1.80 -13.70
CA TRP A 72 7.29 0.96 -14.87
C TRP A 72 6.19 1.53 -15.76
N LEU A 73 5.08 1.98 -15.17
CA LEU A 73 3.99 2.67 -15.86
C LEU A 73 4.51 3.93 -16.58
N GLY A 74 5.32 4.73 -15.88
CA GLY A 74 6.00 5.88 -16.47
C GLY A 74 6.81 5.49 -17.72
N ARG A 75 7.58 4.40 -17.65
CA ARG A 75 8.36 3.88 -18.78
C ARG A 75 7.48 3.47 -19.97
N LEU A 76 6.36 2.78 -19.72
CA LEU A 76 5.41 2.41 -20.78
C LEU A 76 4.79 3.63 -21.47
N LEU A 77 4.60 4.72 -20.71
CA LEU A 77 4.08 5.99 -21.20
C LEU A 77 5.17 6.94 -21.78
N GLY A 78 6.38 6.43 -22.03
CA GLY A 78 7.48 7.19 -22.62
C GLY A 78 8.15 8.20 -21.66
N ARG A 79 7.95 8.05 -20.34
CA ARG A 79 8.59 8.87 -19.29
C ARG A 79 9.77 8.12 -18.65
N SER A 80 10.64 8.88 -17.98
CA SER A 80 11.77 8.28 -17.25
C SER A 80 11.27 7.48 -16.05
N PHE A 81 11.59 6.18 -16.02
CA PHE A 81 11.32 5.29 -14.88
C PHE A 81 11.80 5.91 -13.57
N TRP A 82 13.04 6.42 -13.56
CA TRP A 82 13.68 6.93 -12.35
C TRP A 82 13.02 8.18 -11.82
N LEU A 83 12.60 9.10 -12.70
CA LEU A 83 11.94 10.34 -12.27
C LEU A 83 10.57 10.06 -11.65
N VAL A 84 9.78 9.16 -12.25
CA VAL A 84 8.47 8.80 -11.73
C VAL A 84 8.59 8.04 -10.41
N ALA A 85 9.45 7.02 -10.35
CA ALA A 85 9.70 6.29 -9.11
C ALA A 85 10.25 7.20 -8.01
N PHE A 86 11.12 8.15 -8.35
CA PHE A 86 11.63 9.15 -7.40
C PHE A 86 10.50 10.03 -6.86
N SER A 87 9.66 10.57 -7.73
CA SER A 87 8.54 11.43 -7.34
C SER A 87 7.62 10.75 -6.32
N VAL A 88 7.25 9.49 -6.57
CA VAL A 88 6.40 8.72 -5.65
C VAL A 88 7.16 8.36 -4.36
N ALA A 89 8.43 7.98 -4.47
CA ALA A 89 9.25 7.63 -3.30
C ALA A 89 9.58 8.84 -2.39
N SER A 90 9.51 10.06 -2.91
CA SER A 90 9.70 11.30 -2.15
C SER A 90 8.40 11.87 -1.59
N ASP A 91 7.24 11.31 -1.94
CA ASP A 91 5.97 11.78 -1.40
C ASP A 91 5.83 11.37 0.07
N ILE A 92 5.87 12.38 0.94
CA ILE A 92 5.87 12.17 2.40
C ILE A 92 4.57 11.52 2.86
N VAL A 93 3.43 11.89 2.28
CA VAL A 93 2.13 11.35 2.68
C VAL A 93 2.05 9.88 2.30
N PHE A 94 2.35 9.56 1.04
CA PHE A 94 2.31 8.18 0.55
C PHE A 94 3.29 7.27 1.30
N THR A 95 4.53 7.72 1.47
CA THR A 95 5.58 6.96 2.17
C THR A 95 5.26 6.76 3.64
N ALA A 96 4.71 7.77 4.33
CA ALA A 96 4.26 7.64 5.71
C ALA A 96 3.09 6.64 5.81
N THR A 97 2.03 6.81 5.02
CA THR A 97 0.86 5.92 4.98
C THR A 97 1.26 4.46 4.74
N SER A 98 2.28 4.21 3.93
CA SER A 98 2.82 2.86 3.66
C SER A 98 3.41 2.13 4.87
N ARG A 99 3.57 2.78 6.02
CA ARG A 99 4.06 2.12 7.24
C ARG A 99 2.97 1.65 8.17
N PHE A 100 1.75 2.13 7.97
CA PHE A 100 0.63 1.87 8.84
C PHE A 100 -0.29 0.85 8.18
N ALA A 101 -0.99 0.07 9.00
CA ALA A 101 -2.02 -0.85 8.54
C ALA A 101 -3.19 -0.06 7.93
N MET A 102 -3.09 0.26 6.63
CA MET A 102 -4.07 1.07 5.92
C MET A 102 -4.47 0.45 4.59
N LEU A 103 -5.73 0.64 4.20
CA LEU A 103 -6.25 0.15 2.92
C LEU A 103 -5.74 0.98 1.74
N ASP A 104 -5.46 2.27 1.92
CA ASP A 104 -5.14 3.20 0.83
C ASP A 104 -3.91 2.78 0.03
N VAL A 105 -2.91 2.20 0.70
CA VAL A 105 -1.67 1.71 0.05
C VAL A 105 -1.98 0.54 -0.89
N PHE A 106 -2.91 -0.33 -0.50
CA PHE A 106 -3.37 -1.43 -1.35
C PHE A 106 -4.28 -0.95 -2.47
N VAL A 107 -5.09 0.10 -2.24
CA VAL A 107 -5.85 0.75 -3.32
C VAL A 107 -4.90 1.31 -4.37
N ALA A 108 -3.82 1.99 -3.95
CA ALA A 108 -2.78 2.47 -4.87
C ALA A 108 -2.11 1.32 -5.62
N LEU A 109 -1.76 0.23 -4.92
CA LEU A 109 -1.18 -0.97 -5.52
C LEU A 109 -2.08 -1.58 -6.59
N PHE A 110 -3.35 -1.84 -6.27
CA PHE A 110 -4.29 -2.44 -7.21
C PHE A 110 -4.63 -1.51 -8.36
N SER A 111 -4.73 -0.20 -8.11
CA SER A 111 -4.99 0.79 -9.16
C SER A 111 -3.86 0.84 -10.18
N VAL A 112 -2.60 0.95 -9.72
CA VAL A 112 -1.45 1.00 -10.64
C VAL A 112 -1.27 -0.33 -11.36
N SER A 113 -1.53 -1.46 -10.68
CA SER A 113 -1.47 -2.79 -11.28
C SER A 113 -2.55 -2.98 -12.35
N ALA A 114 -3.77 -2.51 -12.11
CA ALA A 114 -4.87 -2.58 -13.07
C ALA A 114 -4.55 -1.78 -14.34
N VAL A 115 -4.03 -0.56 -14.20
CA VAL A 115 -3.62 0.26 -15.35
C VAL A 115 -2.48 -0.42 -16.13
N LEU A 116 -1.50 -0.98 -15.43
CA LEU A 116 -0.42 -1.73 -16.08
C LEU A 116 -0.93 -2.96 -16.84
N SER A 117 -1.82 -3.73 -16.22
CA SER A 117 -2.44 -4.91 -16.83
C SER A 117 -3.18 -4.52 -18.11
N TYR A 118 -4.02 -3.48 -18.02
CA TYR A 118 -4.75 -2.91 -19.15
C TYR A 118 -3.82 -2.51 -20.30
N LEU A 119 -2.74 -1.77 -20.02
CA LEU A 119 -1.78 -1.34 -21.05
C LEU A 119 -0.99 -2.50 -21.66
N LEU A 120 -0.78 -3.58 -20.91
CA LEU A 120 -0.10 -4.78 -21.38
C LEU A 120 -1.05 -5.77 -22.09
N GLY A 121 -2.35 -5.46 -22.17
CA GLY A 121 -3.37 -6.33 -22.76
C GLY A 121 -3.59 -7.61 -21.96
N ARG A 122 -3.41 -7.56 -20.64
CA ARG A 122 -3.56 -8.68 -19.71
C ARG A 122 -4.63 -8.40 -18.67
#